data_AF-A0A969SRB1-F1
#
_entry.id   AF-A0A969SRB1-F1
#
_cell.length_a   1.000
_cell.length_b   1.000
_cell.length_c   1.000
_cell.angle_alpha   90.00
_cell.angle_beta   90.00
_cell.angle_gamma   90.00
#
_symmetry.space_group_name_H-M   'P 1'
#
loop_
_entity.id
_entity.type
_entity.pdbx_description
1 polymer ?
#
loop_
_entity_poly.entity_id
_entity_poly.type
_entity_poly.pdbx_seq_one_letter_code
_entity_poly.pdbx_strand_id
1 'polypeptide(L)'
;MLTEYKTRFLGRDLNFTIELSSNSNLGGLSESLDDFIADETGLSINPADDGEKLKYIVTSAITYTFNFFNNTGMTYGPSLINAGFTQLELTSLTASLKKSFYLFQVYNSTDTNSQILLHSGYYNGFTFLSGTTSYSIDPSAEISGYYISNENLANIDNDQLYLKLSFYNAKTGKLQLFQNQAKLSGTTEDMFYFNGTLDSTNLMFILPSPVVAREFVNTAYLNKLNENVPTFSYEAPVYPTGGTSLSGNTYFNT
;
A
#
# COMPACT_ATOMS: atom_id res chain seq x y z
N MET A 1 -42.60 15.78 5.08
CA MET A 1 -42.81 15.01 6.33
C MET A 1 -41.72 15.48 7.29
N LEU A 2 -42.06 16.27 8.30
CA LEU A 2 -41.10 16.86 9.25
C LEU A 2 -40.94 15.91 10.43
N THR A 3 -39.71 15.43 10.65
CA THR A 3 -39.37 14.59 11.80
C THR A 3 -38.81 15.50 12.89
N GLU A 4 -39.58 15.74 13.96
CA GLU A 4 -39.12 16.49 15.13
C GLU A 4 -38.32 15.57 16.07
N TYR A 5 -37.06 15.92 16.34
CA TYR A 5 -36.26 15.31 17.39
C TYR A 5 -36.21 16.25 18.59
N LYS A 6 -36.80 15.83 19.72
CA LYS A 6 -36.71 16.57 20.98
C LYS A 6 -35.51 16.08 21.78
N THR A 7 -34.54 16.95 21.99
CA THR A 7 -33.46 16.74 22.96
C THR A 7 -33.60 17.77 24.06
N ARG A 8 -33.32 17.38 25.31
CA ARG A 8 -33.43 18.25 26.49
C ARG A 8 -32.05 18.62 27.00
N PHE A 9 -31.80 19.91 27.21
CA PHE A 9 -30.60 20.40 27.90
C PHE A 9 -31.03 21.25 29.11
N LEU A 10 -30.55 20.90 30.31
CA LEU A 10 -30.90 21.56 31.59
C LEU A 10 -32.42 21.67 31.88
N GLY A 11 -33.19 20.66 31.50
CA GLY A 11 -34.62 20.58 31.80
C GLY A 11 -35.51 21.55 31.04
N ARG A 12 -34.99 22.27 30.04
CA ARG A 12 -35.77 23.08 29.11
C ARG A 12 -35.82 22.40 27.75
N ASP A 13 -37.01 22.37 27.15
CA ASP A 13 -37.18 21.90 25.77
C ASP A 13 -36.57 22.96 24.84
N LEU A 14 -35.54 22.58 24.08
CA LEU A 14 -34.96 23.41 23.03
C LEU A 14 -35.52 22.92 21.69
N ASN A 15 -36.29 23.78 21.02
CA ASN A 15 -36.74 23.54 19.66
C ASN A 15 -35.68 24.10 18.72
N PHE A 16 -34.95 23.22 18.03
CA PHE A 16 -34.09 23.61 16.93
C PHE A 16 -34.81 23.35 15.62
N THR A 17 -35.05 24.40 14.84
CA THR A 17 -35.55 24.28 13.48
C THR A 17 -34.34 24.24 12.55
N ILE A 18 -34.07 23.08 11.95
CA ILE A 18 -33.05 22.95 10.91
C ILE A 18 -33.75 23.18 9.57
N GLU A 19 -33.50 24.33 8.95
CA GLU A 19 -33.98 24.61 7.60
C GLU A 19 -33.12 23.86 6.57
N LEU A 20 -33.66 22.78 6.03
CA LEU A 20 -33.03 21.97 4.96
C LEU A 20 -33.09 22.63 3.58
N SER A 21 -33.54 23.88 3.49
CA SER A 21 -33.64 24.63 2.23
C SER A 21 -33.18 26.06 2.43
N SER A 22 -31.87 26.26 2.55
CA SER A 22 -31.29 27.55 2.23
C SER A 22 -30.41 27.37 0.99
N ASN A 23 -30.64 28.20 -0.02
CA ASN A 23 -29.67 28.48 -1.09
C ASN A 23 -28.48 29.23 -0.46
N SER A 24 -27.78 28.58 0.46
CA SER A 24 -26.54 29.06 1.01
C SER A 24 -25.46 28.73 -0.01
N ASN A 25 -24.87 29.78 -0.59
CA ASN A 25 -23.61 29.68 -1.33
C ASN A 25 -22.53 29.18 -0.35
N LEU A 26 -22.42 27.86 -0.22
CA LEU A 26 -21.45 27.12 0.58
C LEU A 26 -20.03 27.14 -0.01
N GLY A 27 -19.80 27.88 -1.10
CA GLY A 27 -18.50 27.94 -1.78
C GLY A 27 -17.35 28.44 -0.89
N GLY A 28 -17.62 29.31 0.08
CA GLY A 28 -16.58 29.77 1.03
C GLY A 28 -16.33 28.82 2.19
N LEU A 29 -17.23 27.88 2.44
CA LEU A 29 -17.10 26.92 3.55
C LEU A 29 -16.27 25.69 3.12
N SER A 30 -16.31 25.31 1.83
CA SER A 30 -15.38 24.32 1.28
C SER A 30 -13.95 24.85 1.28
N GLU A 31 -13.71 26.07 0.79
CA GLU A 31 -12.37 26.68 0.81
C GLU A 31 -11.79 26.73 2.24
N SER A 32 -12.59 27.10 3.25
CA SER A 32 -12.12 27.14 4.64
C SER A 32 -11.82 25.75 5.24
N LEU A 33 -12.51 24.71 4.76
CA LEU A 33 -12.29 23.34 5.20
C LEU A 33 -11.08 22.73 4.50
N ASP A 34 -10.94 22.99 3.21
CA ASP A 34 -9.80 22.58 2.39
C ASP A 34 -8.52 23.25 2.91
N ASP A 35 -8.56 24.54 3.25
CA ASP A 35 -7.45 25.28 3.86
C ASP A 35 -7.12 24.72 5.25
N PHE A 36 -8.12 24.43 6.09
CA PHE A 36 -7.91 23.81 7.39
C PHE A 36 -7.30 22.41 7.29
N ILE A 37 -7.79 21.59 6.36
CA ILE A 37 -7.24 20.26 6.09
C ILE A 37 -5.82 20.40 5.55
N ALA A 38 -5.54 21.33 4.64
CA ALA A 38 -4.20 21.56 4.10
C ALA A 38 -3.21 22.03 5.19
N ASP A 39 -3.62 22.94 6.08
CA ASP A 39 -2.79 23.43 7.18
C ASP A 39 -2.51 22.35 8.23
N GLU A 40 -3.51 21.56 8.62
CA GLU A 40 -3.35 20.49 9.63
C GLU A 40 -2.68 19.24 9.05
N THR A 41 -2.93 18.91 7.78
CA THR A 41 -2.32 17.73 7.12
C THR A 41 -0.94 18.01 6.55
N GLY A 42 -0.62 19.26 6.21
CA GLY A 42 0.74 19.70 5.86
C GLY A 42 1.74 19.56 7.01
N LEU A 43 1.24 19.51 8.26
CA LEU A 43 2.02 19.23 9.47
C LEU A 43 2.03 17.73 9.84
N SER A 44 1.20 16.91 9.20
CA SER A 44 1.14 15.48 9.44
C SER A 44 2.25 14.76 8.68
N ILE A 45 2.92 13.83 9.35
CA ILE A 45 3.93 12.94 8.73
C ILE A 45 3.30 12.14 7.57
N ASN A 46 1.98 11.95 7.60
CA ASN A 46 1.17 11.44 6.49
C ASN A 46 0.14 12.52 6.12
N PRO A 47 0.40 13.36 5.10
CA PRO A 47 -0.63 14.28 4.60
C PRO A 47 -1.86 13.47 4.17
N ALA A 48 -3.05 13.95 4.52
CA ALA A 48 -4.29 13.31 4.09
C ALA A 48 -4.53 13.70 2.63
N ASP A 49 -4.35 12.74 1.73
CA ASP A 49 -4.73 12.85 0.33
C ASP A 49 -6.20 12.43 0.20
N ASP A 50 -7.10 13.41 0.17
CA ASP A 50 -8.55 13.26 -0.02
C ASP A 50 -8.96 13.32 -1.50
N GLY A 51 -8.13 12.77 -2.39
CA GLY A 51 -8.49 12.58 -3.78
C GLY A 51 -9.49 11.43 -3.96
N GLU A 52 -10.54 11.64 -4.76
CA GLU A 52 -11.45 10.55 -5.18
C GLU A 52 -10.66 9.47 -5.93
N LYS A 53 -10.75 8.23 -5.45
CA LYS A 53 -10.03 7.06 -5.99
C LYS A 53 -11.01 6.08 -6.63
N LEU A 54 -10.71 5.68 -7.86
CA LEU A 54 -11.41 4.61 -8.57
C LEU A 54 -10.66 3.29 -8.39
N LYS A 55 -11.41 2.22 -8.16
CA LYS A 55 -10.89 0.86 -8.05
C LYS A 55 -10.88 0.21 -9.43
N TYR A 56 -9.70 -0.17 -9.89
CA TYR A 56 -9.49 -0.97 -11.09
C TYR A 56 -9.25 -2.42 -10.72
N ILE A 57 -10.01 -3.34 -11.31
CA ILE A 57 -9.92 -4.77 -11.03
C ILE A 57 -9.18 -5.51 -12.14
N VAL A 58 -8.51 -6.60 -11.79
CA VAL A 58 -7.94 -7.52 -12.80
C VAL A 58 -9.03 -8.43 -13.33
N THR A 59 -8.99 -8.79 -14.62
CA THR A 59 -10.08 -9.56 -15.27
C THR A 59 -10.02 -11.06 -15.03
N SER A 60 -8.83 -11.56 -14.69
CA SER A 60 -8.56 -12.98 -14.51
C SER A 60 -7.48 -13.15 -13.44
N ALA A 61 -7.40 -14.36 -12.89
CA ALA A 61 -6.40 -14.65 -11.87
C ALA A 61 -4.99 -14.48 -12.43
N ILE A 62 -4.18 -13.68 -11.75
CA ILE A 62 -2.80 -13.44 -12.15
C ILE A 62 -1.90 -14.32 -11.31
N THR A 63 -1.08 -15.12 -11.99
CA THR A 63 -0.02 -15.87 -11.32
C THR A 63 1.24 -15.02 -11.26
N TYR A 64 1.66 -14.66 -10.04
CA TYR A 64 2.93 -14.02 -9.76
C TYR A 64 3.93 -15.07 -9.30
N THR A 65 5.11 -15.13 -9.94
CA THR A 65 6.21 -15.99 -9.53
C THR A 65 7.44 -15.14 -9.24
N PHE A 66 7.91 -15.16 -8.00
CA PHE A 66 9.09 -14.41 -7.55
C PHE A 66 10.30 -15.35 -7.41
N ASN A 67 11.25 -15.26 -8.34
CA ASN A 67 12.46 -16.06 -8.31
C ASN A 67 13.58 -15.32 -7.57
N PHE A 68 13.89 -15.77 -6.36
CA PHE A 68 14.98 -15.24 -5.54
C PHE A 68 16.32 -15.86 -5.94
N PHE A 69 17.39 -15.06 -5.82
CA PHE A 69 18.75 -15.48 -6.11
C PHE A 69 19.34 -16.27 -4.95
N ASN A 70 19.85 -17.46 -5.25
CA ASN A 70 20.57 -18.30 -4.31
C ASN A 70 22.08 -18.11 -4.48
N ASN A 71 22.71 -17.45 -3.50
CA ASN A 71 24.16 -17.20 -3.51
C ASN A 71 25.01 -18.48 -3.48
N THR A 72 24.51 -19.58 -2.87
CA THR A 72 25.26 -20.84 -2.77
C THR A 72 25.27 -21.58 -4.10
N GLY A 73 24.13 -21.61 -4.79
CA GLY A 73 23.96 -22.31 -6.07
C GLY A 73 24.22 -21.45 -7.30
N MET A 74 24.34 -20.13 -7.15
CA MET A 74 24.35 -19.14 -8.24
C MET A 74 23.15 -19.28 -9.19
N THR A 75 22.01 -19.70 -8.65
CA THR A 75 20.77 -19.98 -9.39
C THR A 75 19.62 -19.14 -8.86
N TYR A 76 18.54 -19.06 -9.65
CA TYR A 76 17.30 -18.41 -9.24
C TYR A 76 16.23 -19.47 -9.01
N GLY A 77 15.41 -19.29 -7.98
CA GLY A 77 14.34 -20.24 -7.72
C GLY A 77 13.20 -19.68 -6.86
N PRO A 78 12.00 -20.30 -6.95
CA PRO A 78 10.80 -19.79 -6.32
C PRO A 78 10.68 -20.25 -4.85
N SER A 79 11.63 -19.86 -4.01
CA SER A 79 11.64 -20.19 -2.58
C SER A 79 12.18 -19.05 -1.73
N LEU A 80 11.53 -18.81 -0.59
CA LEU A 80 12.03 -17.88 0.43
C LEU A 80 13.30 -18.36 1.12
N ILE A 81 13.67 -19.63 0.97
CA ILE A 81 15.00 -20.11 1.41
C ILE A 81 16.10 -19.36 0.67
N ASN A 82 15.90 -19.10 -0.63
CA ASN A 82 16.83 -18.30 -1.43
C ASN A 82 16.84 -16.82 -0.97
N ALA A 83 15.75 -16.33 -0.38
CA ALA A 83 15.69 -15.01 0.26
C ALA A 83 16.34 -14.97 1.67
N GLY A 84 16.96 -16.06 2.13
CA GLY A 84 17.69 -16.13 3.39
C GLY A 84 16.88 -16.63 4.60
N PHE A 85 15.65 -17.11 4.40
CA PHE A 85 14.87 -17.77 5.45
C PHE A 85 15.31 -19.25 5.58
N THR A 86 15.28 -19.76 6.81
CA THR A 86 15.51 -21.19 7.07
C THR A 86 14.20 -21.96 6.99
N GLN A 87 14.28 -23.27 6.73
CA GLN A 87 13.09 -24.13 6.73
C GLN A 87 12.33 -24.04 8.07
N LEU A 88 13.05 -23.93 9.18
CA LEU A 88 12.46 -23.78 10.52
C LEU A 88 11.68 -22.47 10.63
N GLU A 89 12.21 -21.35 10.12
CA GLU A 89 11.52 -20.07 10.15
C GLU A 89 10.23 -20.07 9.33
N LEU A 90 10.22 -20.82 8.23
CA LEU A 90 9.07 -21.01 7.34
C LEU A 90 7.99 -21.88 8.01
N THR A 91 8.38 -22.97 8.68
CA THR A 91 7.43 -23.86 9.37
C THR A 91 6.88 -23.24 10.65
N SER A 92 7.69 -22.46 11.38
CA SER A 92 7.30 -21.82 12.64
C SER A 92 6.64 -20.46 12.45
N LEU A 93 6.51 -19.97 11.20
CA LEU A 93 5.95 -18.66 10.86
C LEU A 93 6.49 -17.52 11.74
N THR A 94 7.82 -17.38 11.75
CA THR A 94 8.51 -16.37 12.59
C THR A 94 8.00 -14.96 12.37
N ALA A 95 8.21 -14.09 13.36
CA ALA A 95 7.80 -12.69 13.29
C ALA A 95 8.42 -11.96 12.08
N SER A 96 9.67 -12.25 11.73
CA SER A 96 10.33 -11.71 10.54
C SER A 96 9.64 -12.14 9.25
N LEU A 97 9.24 -13.41 9.12
CA LEU A 97 8.47 -13.87 7.97
C LEU A 97 7.11 -13.16 7.88
N LYS A 98 6.36 -13.12 8.99
CA LYS A 98 5.04 -12.46 9.07
C LYS A 98 5.08 -10.95 8.81
N LYS A 99 6.23 -10.32 8.95
CA LYS A 99 6.45 -8.89 8.70
C LYS A 99 7.07 -8.62 7.33
N SER A 100 7.44 -9.66 6.60
CA SER A 100 7.91 -9.53 5.22
C SER A 100 6.70 -9.44 4.29
N PHE A 101 6.83 -8.72 3.18
CA PHE A 101 5.74 -8.56 2.22
C PHE A 101 6.28 -8.20 0.84
N TYR A 102 5.51 -8.55 -0.18
CA TYR A 102 5.72 -8.07 -1.54
C TYR A 102 5.05 -6.71 -1.71
N LEU A 103 5.68 -5.84 -2.47
CA LEU A 103 5.20 -4.51 -2.80
C LEU A 103 4.91 -4.43 -4.30
N PHE A 104 3.72 -3.95 -4.63
CA PHE A 104 3.20 -3.79 -5.99
C PHE A 104 3.01 -2.30 -6.20
N GLN A 105 3.82 -1.71 -7.08
CA GLN A 105 3.73 -0.30 -7.38
C GLN A 105 3.42 -0.12 -8.85
N VAL A 106 2.40 0.68 -9.17
CA VAL A 106 2.01 0.96 -10.55
C VAL A 106 2.35 2.41 -10.88
N TYR A 107 3.01 2.60 -12.02
CA TYR A 107 3.45 3.89 -12.52
C TYR A 107 2.87 4.17 -13.92
N ASN A 108 2.81 5.43 -14.31
CA ASN A 108 2.44 5.84 -15.68
C ASN A 108 3.62 5.84 -16.68
N SER A 109 4.86 5.71 -16.22
CA SER A 109 6.07 5.71 -17.05
C SER A 109 7.16 4.81 -16.44
N THR A 110 8.11 4.37 -17.26
CA THR A 110 9.34 3.69 -16.82
C THR A 110 10.51 4.64 -16.57
N ASP A 111 10.43 5.90 -17.02
CA ASP A 111 11.46 6.92 -16.78
C ASP A 111 11.39 7.40 -15.32
N THR A 112 12.41 7.07 -14.54
CA THR A 112 12.45 7.38 -13.11
C THR A 112 12.43 8.88 -12.79
N ASN A 113 12.78 9.74 -13.75
CA ASN A 113 12.78 11.20 -13.53
C ASN A 113 11.40 11.84 -13.70
N SER A 114 10.48 11.15 -14.38
CA SER A 114 9.17 11.70 -14.77
C SER A 114 7.98 10.82 -14.38
N GLN A 115 8.24 9.59 -13.90
CA GLN A 115 7.17 8.68 -13.47
C GLN A 115 6.38 9.23 -12.27
N ILE A 116 5.08 8.96 -12.29
CA ILE A 116 4.14 9.24 -11.20
C ILE A 116 3.68 7.91 -10.64
N LEU A 117 3.71 7.76 -9.31
CA LEU A 117 3.17 6.60 -8.62
C LEU A 117 1.64 6.69 -8.60
N LEU A 118 0.98 5.77 -9.30
CA LEU A 118 -0.48 5.74 -9.42
C LEU A 118 -1.14 4.88 -8.33
N HIS A 119 -0.46 3.79 -7.94
CA HIS A 119 -0.95 2.86 -6.93
C HIS A 119 0.21 2.19 -6.20
N SER A 120 0.04 1.92 -4.92
CA SER A 120 0.96 1.11 -4.11
C SER A 120 0.18 0.17 -3.20
N GLY A 121 0.36 -1.13 -3.40
CA GLY A 121 -0.27 -2.20 -2.62
C GLY A 121 0.76 -3.17 -2.06
N TYR A 122 0.41 -3.86 -0.97
CA TYR A 122 1.28 -4.85 -0.35
C TYR A 122 0.60 -6.22 -0.21
N TYR A 123 1.35 -7.28 -0.49
CA TYR A 123 0.92 -8.66 -0.32
C TYR A 123 1.78 -9.35 0.72
N ASN A 124 1.15 -9.76 1.82
CA ASN A 124 1.77 -10.68 2.76
C ASN A 124 1.30 -12.09 2.43
N GLY A 125 1.86 -12.68 1.37
CA GLY A 125 1.50 -14.02 0.89
C GLY A 125 1.86 -15.17 1.83
N PHE A 126 2.48 -14.87 2.97
CA PHE A 126 3.03 -15.86 3.91
C PHE A 126 2.01 -16.37 4.93
N THR A 127 0.80 -15.82 4.95
CA THR A 127 -0.34 -16.42 5.67
C THR A 127 -0.78 -17.76 5.07
N PHE A 128 -0.31 -18.09 3.85
CA PHE A 128 -0.72 -19.29 3.11
C PHE A 128 0.50 -20.06 2.54
N LEU A 129 1.13 -20.89 3.38
CA LEU A 129 1.93 -22.10 3.05
C LEU A 129 3.42 -22.04 2.58
N SER A 130 4.14 -23.08 3.03
CA SER A 130 5.38 -23.77 2.57
C SER A 130 6.61 -23.00 2.06
N GLY A 131 6.62 -21.67 2.09
CA GLY A 131 7.76 -20.87 1.62
C GLY A 131 7.95 -20.88 0.11
N THR A 132 6.93 -21.30 -0.63
CA THR A 132 6.82 -21.06 -2.08
C THR A 132 6.60 -19.57 -2.33
N THR A 133 7.05 -19.11 -3.49
CA THR A 133 6.97 -17.69 -3.89
C THR A 133 6.21 -17.53 -5.20
N SER A 134 5.30 -18.47 -5.48
CA SER A 134 4.40 -18.43 -6.62
C SER A 134 2.97 -18.41 -6.13
N TYR A 135 2.23 -17.35 -6.47
CA TYR A 135 0.90 -17.09 -5.96
C TYR A 135 -0.04 -16.77 -7.11
N SER A 136 -1.20 -17.43 -7.12
CA SER A 136 -2.31 -17.04 -7.99
C SER A 136 -3.21 -16.10 -7.19
N ILE A 137 -3.29 -14.84 -7.62
CA ILE A 137 -4.15 -13.83 -7.00
C ILE A 137 -5.45 -13.77 -7.79
N ASP A 138 -6.54 -14.14 -7.13
CA ASP A 138 -7.89 -14.13 -7.70
C ASP A 138 -8.39 -12.67 -7.90
N PRO A 139 -9.13 -12.37 -8.99
CA PRO A 139 -9.77 -11.07 -9.21
C PRO A 139 -10.69 -10.57 -8.10
N SER A 140 -11.23 -11.49 -7.28
CA SER A 140 -12.08 -11.15 -6.14
C SER A 140 -11.28 -10.78 -4.89
N ALA A 141 -9.98 -11.06 -4.86
CA ALA A 141 -9.13 -10.71 -3.73
C ALA A 141 -8.93 -9.20 -3.68
N GLU A 142 -9.00 -8.62 -2.48
CA GLU A 142 -8.91 -7.16 -2.31
C GLU A 142 -7.60 -6.59 -2.89
N ILE A 143 -6.51 -7.35 -2.78
CA ILE A 143 -5.21 -6.96 -3.32
C ILE A 143 -5.15 -6.88 -4.85
N SER A 144 -6.13 -7.47 -5.53
CA SER A 144 -6.25 -7.35 -6.99
C SER A 144 -6.92 -6.04 -7.42
N GLY A 145 -7.37 -5.23 -6.45
CA GLY A 145 -7.90 -3.88 -6.65
C GLY A 145 -6.80 -2.83 -6.64
N TYR A 146 -6.65 -2.13 -7.77
CA TYR A 146 -5.73 -1.02 -7.95
C TYR A 146 -6.50 0.28 -7.82
N TYR A 147 -6.27 0.99 -6.72
CA TYR A 147 -6.89 2.28 -6.45
C TYR A 147 -6.04 3.39 -7.06
N ILE A 148 -6.60 4.13 -8.02
CA ILE A 148 -5.96 5.25 -8.72
C ILE A 148 -6.86 6.47 -8.56
N SER A 149 -6.27 7.61 -8.20
CA SER A 149 -7.00 8.88 -8.00
C SER A 149 -7.38 9.52 -9.33
N ASN A 150 -8.51 10.22 -9.38
CA ASN A 150 -8.98 10.92 -10.58
C ASN A 150 -7.97 11.94 -11.14
N GLU A 151 -7.24 12.65 -10.27
CA GLU A 151 -6.16 13.56 -10.68
C GLU A 151 -5.08 12.82 -11.48
N ASN A 152 -4.55 11.73 -10.92
CA ASN A 152 -3.58 10.88 -11.58
C ASN A 152 -4.10 10.27 -12.89
N LEU A 153 -5.40 9.95 -12.99
CA LEU A 153 -5.98 9.48 -14.26
C LEU A 153 -5.92 10.53 -15.36
N ALA A 154 -6.04 11.82 -15.02
CA ALA A 154 -5.89 12.91 -15.99
C ALA A 154 -4.45 13.05 -16.51
N ASN A 155 -3.46 12.50 -15.79
CA ASN A 155 -2.04 12.52 -16.13
C ASN A 155 -1.56 11.24 -16.86
N ILE A 156 -2.49 10.39 -17.29
CA ILE A 156 -2.20 9.18 -18.07
C ILE A 156 -2.43 9.49 -19.55
N ASP A 157 -1.33 9.72 -20.28
CA ASP A 157 -1.38 10.08 -21.71
C ASP A 157 -1.71 8.90 -22.63
N ASN A 158 -1.48 7.68 -22.16
CA ASN A 158 -1.79 6.45 -22.86
C ASN A 158 -2.24 5.41 -21.84
N ASP A 159 -3.11 4.50 -22.25
CA ASP A 159 -3.63 3.44 -21.37
C ASP A 159 -2.52 2.46 -20.88
N GLN A 160 -1.23 2.71 -21.10
CA GLN A 160 -0.16 1.85 -20.59
C GLN A 160 0.26 2.23 -19.18
N LEU A 161 0.31 1.23 -18.31
CA LEU A 161 0.83 1.35 -16.96
C LEU A 161 1.96 0.37 -16.74
N TYR A 162 2.78 0.63 -15.72
CA TYR A 162 4.00 -0.11 -15.46
C TYR A 162 4.03 -0.60 -14.02
N LEU A 163 3.88 -1.92 -13.85
CA LEU A 163 3.98 -2.57 -12.56
C LEU A 163 5.45 -2.82 -12.21
N LYS A 164 5.87 -2.33 -11.05
CA LYS A 164 7.16 -2.60 -10.42
C LYS A 164 6.95 -3.46 -9.19
N LEU A 165 7.78 -4.49 -9.06
CA LEU A 165 7.68 -5.49 -8.00
C LEU A 165 8.91 -5.45 -7.09
N SER A 166 8.67 -5.40 -5.78
CA SER A 166 9.71 -5.48 -4.77
C SER A 166 9.31 -6.43 -3.64
N PHE A 167 10.26 -6.85 -2.82
CA PHE A 167 10.02 -7.63 -1.61
C PHE A 167 10.77 -7.01 -0.44
N TYR A 168 10.03 -6.66 0.61
CA TYR A 168 10.63 -6.25 1.88
C TYR A 168 10.87 -7.47 2.75
N ASN A 169 12.14 -7.70 3.07
CA ASN A 169 12.58 -8.79 3.92
C ASN A 169 12.81 -8.29 5.34
N ALA A 170 11.84 -8.49 6.23
CA ALA A 170 11.94 -8.00 7.60
C ALA A 170 12.98 -8.74 8.47
N LYS A 171 13.55 -9.85 7.98
CA LYS A 171 14.70 -10.51 8.64
C LYS A 171 15.98 -9.69 8.45
N THR A 172 16.16 -9.13 7.26
CA THR A 172 17.35 -8.34 6.92
C THR A 172 17.11 -6.84 7.01
N GLY A 173 15.84 -6.41 7.08
CA GLY A 173 15.44 -5.02 7.01
C GLY A 173 15.64 -4.40 5.63
N LYS A 174 15.77 -5.21 4.57
CA LYS A 174 16.10 -4.73 3.22
C LYS A 174 14.98 -4.94 2.22
N LEU A 175 14.84 -4.00 1.31
CA LEU A 175 14.04 -4.08 0.10
C LEU A 175 14.86 -4.72 -1.03
N GLN A 176 14.31 -5.78 -1.61
CA GLN A 176 14.82 -6.46 -2.80
C GLN A 176 13.96 -6.07 -4.00
N LEU A 177 14.60 -5.72 -5.12
CA LEU A 177 13.91 -5.34 -6.35
C LEU A 177 13.85 -6.54 -7.30
N PHE A 178 12.75 -6.69 -8.05
CA PHE A 178 12.64 -7.68 -9.09
C PHE A 178 12.66 -7.06 -10.49
N GLN A 179 13.29 -7.77 -11.41
CA GLN A 179 13.28 -7.52 -12.84
C GLN A 179 12.32 -8.48 -13.54
N ASN A 180 11.76 -8.03 -14.65
CA ASN A 180 10.93 -8.81 -15.54
C ASN A 180 11.79 -9.87 -16.25
N GLN A 181 11.48 -11.15 -16.04
CA GLN A 181 12.26 -12.24 -16.63
C GLN A 181 12.25 -12.24 -18.17
N ALA A 182 11.25 -11.64 -18.81
CA ALA A 182 11.21 -11.49 -20.25
C ALA A 182 12.14 -10.38 -20.78
N LYS A 183 12.66 -9.51 -19.91
CA LYS A 183 13.48 -8.33 -20.27
C LYS A 183 14.92 -8.37 -19.73
N LEU A 184 15.46 -9.55 -19.43
CA LEU A 184 16.78 -9.72 -18.81
C LEU A 184 17.97 -9.19 -19.64
N SER A 185 17.81 -9.07 -20.96
CA SER A 185 18.83 -8.50 -21.85
C SER A 185 18.79 -6.97 -21.91
N GLY A 186 17.81 -6.33 -21.26
CA GLY A 186 17.72 -4.88 -21.15
C GLY A 186 18.85 -4.30 -20.32
N THR A 187 19.31 -3.10 -20.70
CA THR A 187 20.30 -2.31 -19.93
C THR A 187 19.69 -1.03 -19.37
N THR A 188 18.40 -0.79 -19.64
CA THR A 188 17.61 0.37 -19.20
C THR A 188 16.73 -0.01 -18.02
N GLU A 189 16.19 1.00 -17.33
CA GLU A 189 15.31 0.82 -16.16
C GLU A 189 14.03 0.04 -16.49
N ASP A 190 13.62 0.00 -17.76
CA ASP A 190 12.49 -0.78 -18.29
C ASP A 190 12.51 -2.26 -17.89
N MET A 191 13.69 -2.83 -17.58
CA MET A 191 13.83 -4.20 -17.11
C MET A 191 13.12 -4.45 -15.77
N PHE A 192 12.87 -3.41 -14.97
CA PHE A 192 12.19 -3.51 -13.68
C PHE A 192 10.66 -3.46 -13.77
N TYR A 193 10.13 -3.24 -14.97
CA TYR A 193 8.70 -2.98 -15.17
C TYR A 193 8.02 -4.07 -16.01
N PHE A 194 6.83 -4.44 -15.54
CA PHE A 194 5.87 -5.28 -16.24
C PHE A 194 4.80 -4.38 -16.85
N ASN A 195 4.67 -4.43 -18.18
CA ASN A 195 3.72 -3.59 -18.89
C ASN A 195 2.30 -4.11 -18.61
N GLY A 196 1.39 -3.20 -18.29
CA GLY A 196 -0.05 -3.45 -18.22
C GLY A 196 -0.83 -2.39 -18.99
N THR A 197 -2.12 -2.62 -19.16
CA THR A 197 -3.03 -1.69 -19.82
C THR A 197 -4.21 -1.36 -18.91
N LEU A 198 -4.54 -0.09 -18.78
CA LEU A 198 -5.72 0.41 -18.09
C LEU A 198 -6.90 0.44 -19.07
N ASP A 199 -8.02 -0.14 -18.67
CA ASP A 199 -9.31 0.06 -19.34
C ASP A 199 -10.17 0.94 -18.44
N SER A 200 -10.16 2.24 -18.72
CA SER A 200 -10.92 3.24 -17.96
C SER A 200 -12.43 3.08 -18.11
N THR A 201 -12.90 2.52 -19.23
CA THR A 201 -14.33 2.34 -19.50
C THR A 201 -14.91 1.22 -18.64
N ASN A 202 -14.17 0.13 -18.50
CA ASN A 202 -14.61 -1.05 -17.75
C ASN A 202 -14.02 -1.13 -16.33
N LEU A 203 -13.23 -0.12 -15.91
CA LEU A 203 -12.49 -0.09 -14.64
C LEU A 203 -11.62 -1.33 -14.46
N MET A 204 -10.86 -1.70 -15.49
CA MET A 204 -9.99 -2.89 -15.46
C MET A 204 -8.51 -2.51 -15.55
N PHE A 205 -7.68 -3.27 -14.83
CA PHE A 205 -6.24 -3.26 -15.03
C PHE A 205 -5.78 -4.59 -15.61
N ILE A 206 -5.31 -4.56 -16.84
CA ILE A 206 -4.92 -5.72 -17.62
C ILE A 206 -3.41 -5.91 -17.50
N LEU A 207 -3.01 -6.98 -16.84
CA LEU A 207 -1.61 -7.37 -16.68
C LEU A 207 -1.32 -8.69 -17.42
N PRO A 208 -0.08 -8.90 -17.88
CA PRO A 208 0.35 -10.17 -18.44
C PRO A 208 0.28 -11.25 -17.36
N SER A 209 -0.24 -12.42 -17.71
CA SER A 209 -0.24 -13.60 -16.83
C SER A 209 0.43 -14.77 -17.58
N PRO A 210 1.46 -15.42 -17.00
CA PRO A 210 2.03 -15.17 -15.67
C PRO A 210 2.96 -13.96 -15.60
N VAL A 211 3.03 -13.33 -14.42
CA VAL A 211 4.04 -12.33 -14.06
C VAL A 211 5.24 -13.05 -13.44
N VAL A 212 6.28 -13.28 -14.24
CA VAL A 212 7.48 -13.98 -13.79
C VAL A 212 8.60 -12.98 -13.49
N ALA A 213 8.88 -12.83 -12.21
CA ALA A 213 9.83 -11.87 -11.67
C ALA A 213 11.10 -12.58 -11.21
N ARG A 214 12.25 -11.96 -11.47
CA ARG A 214 13.57 -12.47 -11.08
C ARG A 214 14.26 -11.42 -10.21
N GLU A 215 14.84 -11.82 -9.09
CA GLU A 215 15.55 -10.88 -8.21
C GLU A 215 16.65 -10.15 -8.99
N PHE A 216 16.82 -8.87 -8.72
CA PHE A 216 17.92 -8.09 -9.24
C PHE A 216 19.08 -8.11 -8.26
N VAL A 217 20.26 -8.53 -8.74
CA VAL A 217 21.45 -8.73 -7.89
C VAL A 217 22.52 -7.74 -8.30
N ASN A 218 22.47 -6.53 -7.74
CA ASN A 218 23.54 -5.55 -7.83
C ASN A 218 23.69 -4.86 -6.47
N THR A 219 24.74 -5.22 -5.73
CA THR A 219 24.91 -4.79 -4.34
C THR A 219 25.04 -3.28 -4.19
N ALA A 220 25.74 -2.60 -5.11
CA ALA A 220 25.92 -1.15 -5.05
C ALA A 220 24.58 -0.42 -5.24
N TYR A 221 23.80 -0.84 -6.24
CA TYR A 221 22.48 -0.28 -6.49
C TYR A 221 21.50 -0.57 -5.34
N LEU A 222 21.45 -1.82 -4.87
CA LEU A 222 20.58 -2.21 -3.78
C LEU A 222 20.95 -1.51 -2.46
N ASN A 223 22.23 -1.28 -2.19
CA ASN A 223 22.63 -0.52 -1.01
C ASN A 223 22.08 0.91 -1.08
N LYS A 224 22.24 1.59 -2.23
CA LYS A 224 21.69 2.93 -2.44
C LYS A 224 20.17 2.97 -2.29
N LEU A 225 19.46 1.96 -2.82
CA LEU A 225 18.01 1.82 -2.65
C LEU A 225 17.62 1.70 -1.16
N ASN A 226 18.45 1.04 -0.36
CA ASN A 226 18.19 0.75 1.05
C ASN A 226 18.72 1.82 2.02
N GLU A 227 19.47 2.83 1.56
CA GLU A 227 20.00 3.91 2.42
C GLU A 227 18.88 4.69 3.13
N ASN A 228 17.72 4.81 2.47
CA ASN A 228 16.56 5.56 2.99
C ASN A 228 15.42 4.65 3.47
N VAL A 229 15.60 3.32 3.45
CA VAL A 229 14.59 2.42 4.01
C VAL A 229 14.71 2.53 5.53
N PRO A 230 13.68 3.04 6.24
CA PRO A 230 13.76 3.20 7.67
C PRO A 230 14.04 1.84 8.32
N THR A 231 15.17 1.73 9.02
CA THR A 231 15.39 0.58 9.89
C THR A 231 14.44 0.73 11.07
N PHE A 232 13.31 0.04 11.03
CA PHE A 232 12.38 0.02 12.14
C PHE A 232 13.02 -0.71 13.33
N SER A 233 13.61 0.04 14.26
CA SER A 233 13.91 -0.48 15.58
C SER A 233 12.58 -0.65 16.32
N TYR A 234 12.19 -1.90 16.53
CA TYR A 234 11.01 -2.21 17.33
C TYR A 234 11.29 -1.89 18.80
N GLU A 235 10.98 -0.67 19.23
CA GLU A 235 10.68 -0.44 20.63
C GLU A 235 9.25 -0.93 20.86
N ALA A 236 9.07 -1.84 21.83
CA ALA A 236 7.72 -2.18 22.26
C ALA A 236 7.06 -0.89 22.76
N PRO A 237 5.78 -0.60 22.40
CA PRO A 237 5.09 0.55 22.94
C PRO A 237 5.12 0.45 24.47
N VAL A 238 5.75 1.44 25.10
CA VAL A 238 5.74 1.57 26.56
C VAL A 238 4.36 2.10 26.91
N TYR A 239 3.43 1.18 27.19
CA TYR A 239 2.15 1.56 27.74
C TYR A 239 2.39 2.24 29.09
N PRO A 240 1.72 3.36 29.40
CA PRO A 240 1.77 3.92 30.74
C PRO A 240 1.35 2.81 31.71
N THR A 241 2.26 2.45 32.62
CA THR A 241 1.93 1.58 33.73
C THR A 241 0.95 2.37 34.57
N GLY A 242 -0.34 2.09 34.42
CA GLY A 242 -1.40 2.73 35.19
C GLY A 242 -1.04 2.64 36.67
N GLY A 243 -0.53 3.73 37.23
CA GLY A 243 -0.30 3.84 38.65
C GLY A 243 -1.66 3.71 39.31
N THR A 244 -1.82 2.72 40.19
CA THR A 244 -3.02 2.57 41.01
C THR A 244 -3.19 3.68 42.05
N SER A 245 -2.30 4.68 42.07
CA SER A 245 -2.39 5.84 42.94
C SER A 245 -3.01 7.04 42.19
N LEU A 246 -4.34 7.03 42.07
CA LEU A 246 -5.09 8.29 42.11
C LEU A 246 -5.08 8.77 43.58
N SER A 247 -3.95 9.29 44.05
CA SER A 247 -3.93 10.11 45.27
C SER A 247 -4.42 11.51 44.89
N GLY A 248 -5.72 11.64 44.69
CA GLY A 248 -6.35 12.89 44.28
C GLY A 248 -7.79 12.69 43.90
N ASN A 249 -8.68 12.87 44.89
CA ASN A 249 -10.14 12.88 44.78
C ASN A 249 -10.65 13.36 43.42
N THR A 250 -11.11 12.45 42.55
CA THR A 250 -12.07 12.83 41.52
C THR A 250 -13.03 11.67 41.27
N TYR A 251 -14.30 11.95 41.56
CA TYR A 251 -15.40 11.02 41.63
C TYR A 251 -15.84 10.57 40.23
N PHE A 252 -16.01 9.26 40.04
CA PHE A 252 -17.05 8.75 39.14
C PHE A 252 -18.11 8.12 40.04
N ASN A 253 -19.24 8.82 40.23
CA ASN A 253 -20.45 8.22 40.79
C ASN A 253 -21.14 7.40 39.70
N THR A 254 -21.54 6.20 40.09
CA THR A 254 -22.40 5.25 39.37
C THR A 254 -23.75 5.85 38.98
#